data_AF-A0A2N4XDE1-F1
#
_entry.id   AF-A0A2N4XDE1-F1
#
_cell.length_a   1.000
_cell.length_b   1.000
_cell.length_c   1.000
_cell.angle_alpha   90.00
_cell.angle_beta   90.00
_cell.angle_gamma   90.00
#
_symmetry.space_group_name_H-M   'P 1'
#
loop_
_entity.id
_entity.type
_entity.pdbx_description
1 polymer ?
#
loop_
_entity_poly.entity_id
_entity_poly.type
_entity_poly.pdbx_seq_one_letter_code
_entity_poly.pdbx_strand_id
1 'polypeptide(L)'
;MGLYTCISHIFYRYIIPTGYPIFQKTQNQSKSNPKQVQIHFCIKKLEDVELNVSIKPFRIFIGSLYSPIQNALRVNFSIFTAFFLSCCASYFDGIIKRNVIMKTREELQSTWENLVDKGFKNYESLSREERIWFNLEPITVDGIFDQYTNYGAEHIEDIIEDLIYLGFNDIAGLVQRMNMLFPGGKPSRDINERNKVIQEWTTDQSKMMESINDEFWLNYSDLEDALLNFINKSGL
;
A
#
# COMPACT_ATOMS: atom_id res chain seq x y z
N MET A 1 26.11 -37.92 -20.21
CA MET A 1 26.99 -37.24 -19.23
C MET A 1 26.87 -35.74 -19.46
N GLY A 2 26.41 -34.91 -18.54
CA GLY A 2 25.63 -35.15 -17.32
C GLY A 2 24.88 -33.85 -17.01
N LEU A 3 23.59 -33.94 -16.69
CA LEU A 3 22.77 -32.76 -16.40
C LEU A 3 23.01 -32.30 -14.96
N TYR A 4 23.37 -31.04 -14.76
CA TYR A 4 23.39 -30.38 -13.45
C TYR A 4 22.22 -29.41 -13.36
N THR A 5 21.15 -29.85 -12.71
CA THR A 5 20.08 -28.98 -12.19
C THR A 5 20.54 -28.37 -10.87
N CYS A 6 20.81 -27.07 -10.85
CA CYS A 6 21.00 -26.31 -9.62
C CYS A 6 19.63 -25.82 -9.11
N ILE A 7 19.12 -26.48 -8.07
CA ILE A 7 18.00 -25.98 -7.27
C ILE A 7 18.61 -25.27 -6.05
N SER A 8 18.82 -23.96 -6.18
CA SER A 8 19.29 -23.10 -5.10
C SER A 8 18.24 -23.03 -3.99
N HIS A 9 18.64 -23.33 -2.75
CA HIS A 9 17.72 -23.27 -1.62
C HIS A 9 17.50 -21.83 -1.18
N ILE A 10 16.25 -21.38 -1.09
CA ILE A 10 15.87 -20.14 -0.39
C ILE A 10 15.56 -20.50 1.06
N PHE A 11 16.36 -19.97 1.99
CA PHE A 11 16.14 -20.11 3.44
C PHE A 11 15.60 -18.80 4.01
N TYR A 12 14.30 -18.73 4.29
CA TYR A 12 13.73 -17.60 5.03
C TYR A 12 14.11 -17.66 6.51
N ARG A 13 14.78 -16.63 7.02
CA ARG A 13 15.00 -16.39 8.45
C ARG A 13 14.17 -15.19 8.91
N TYR A 14 13.07 -15.46 9.62
CA TYR A 14 12.37 -14.43 10.37
C TYR A 14 13.16 -14.05 11.64
N ILE A 15 13.42 -12.76 11.84
CA ILE A 15 13.89 -12.20 13.11
C ILE A 15 12.95 -11.06 13.51
N ILE A 16 12.33 -11.20 14.69
CA ILE A 16 11.38 -10.25 15.26
C ILE A 16 12.14 -9.13 15.99
N PRO A 17 11.74 -7.85 15.85
CA PRO A 17 12.00 -6.82 16.85
C PRO A 17 10.72 -6.49 17.65
N THR A 18 10.79 -6.70 18.96
CA THR A 18 9.77 -6.24 19.92
C THR A 18 9.80 -4.72 20.07
N GLY A 19 8.66 -4.03 19.91
CA GLY A 19 8.58 -2.57 19.98
C GLY A 19 8.39 -1.97 21.38
N TYR A 20 8.26 -0.64 21.45
CA TYR A 20 7.54 0.14 22.50
C TYR A 20 7.18 1.54 21.94
N PRO A 21 6.09 2.20 22.37
CA PRO A 21 5.64 3.50 21.84
C PRO A 21 5.91 4.67 22.80
N ILE A 22 5.77 5.93 22.32
CA ILE A 22 5.34 7.10 23.13
C ILE A 22 4.63 8.14 22.25
N PHE A 23 3.49 8.65 22.74
CA PHE A 23 2.73 9.80 22.23
C PHE A 23 3.14 11.09 22.95
N GLN A 24 3.08 12.25 22.29
CA GLN A 24 2.61 13.49 22.95
C GLN A 24 2.07 14.56 21.98
N LYS A 25 1.54 15.67 22.52
CA LYS A 25 0.34 16.37 22.00
C LYS A 25 0.57 17.81 21.50
N THR A 26 -0.30 18.23 20.58
CA THR A 26 -0.83 19.60 20.26
C THR A 26 -0.59 20.73 21.30
N GLN A 27 -0.55 22.03 20.97
CA GLN A 27 -1.51 22.82 20.16
C GLN A 27 -1.09 24.32 20.05
N ASN A 28 -1.57 25.12 19.07
CA ASN A 28 -2.28 26.41 19.33
C ASN A 28 -2.87 27.14 18.09
N GLN A 29 -3.66 28.20 18.34
CA GLN A 29 -4.84 28.66 17.56
C GLN A 29 -4.71 30.01 16.80
N SER A 30 -5.53 30.21 15.74
CA SER A 30 -6.00 31.52 15.17
C SER A 30 -6.95 31.28 13.96
N LYS A 31 -7.99 32.06 13.57
CA LYS A 31 -8.86 33.11 14.20
C LYS A 31 -10.18 33.27 13.39
N SER A 32 -11.32 33.43 14.09
CA SER A 32 -12.61 34.11 13.74
C SER A 32 -13.29 34.07 12.34
N ASN A 33 -14.59 33.71 12.38
CA ASN A 33 -15.74 34.02 11.46
C ASN A 33 -15.91 33.27 10.12
N PRO A 34 -17.16 33.03 9.63
CA PRO A 34 -18.48 33.12 10.29
C PRO A 34 -19.01 31.73 10.73
N LYS A 35 -20.29 31.63 11.15
CA LYS A 35 -20.92 30.41 11.71
C LYS A 35 -20.91 29.19 10.77
N GLN A 36 -19.85 28.39 10.77
CA GLN A 36 -19.89 26.99 10.32
C GLN A 36 -20.49 26.10 11.40
N VAL A 37 -21.41 25.21 11.02
CA VAL A 37 -21.84 24.09 11.88
C VAL A 37 -20.84 22.96 11.69
N GLN A 38 -19.88 22.82 12.60
CA GLN A 38 -18.98 21.66 12.63
C GLN A 38 -19.72 20.46 13.22
N ILE A 39 -19.94 19.42 12.41
CA ILE A 39 -20.38 18.11 12.88
C ILE A 39 -19.14 17.30 13.24
N HIS A 40 -18.85 17.16 14.53
CA HIS A 40 -17.76 16.31 15.02
C HIS A 40 -18.24 14.86 15.10
N PHE A 41 -17.65 14.00 14.25
CA PHE A 41 -17.73 12.54 14.41
C PHE A 41 -16.58 12.09 15.30
N CYS A 42 -16.89 11.46 16.43
CA CYS A 42 -15.90 10.92 17.36
C CYS A 42 -15.93 9.39 17.28
N ILE A 43 -15.08 8.83 16.41
CA ILE A 43 -14.90 7.38 16.29
C ILE A 43 -13.87 6.95 17.33
N LYS A 44 -14.28 6.11 18.28
CA LYS A 44 -13.50 5.79 19.49
C LYS A 44 -13.20 4.29 19.53
N LYS A 45 -12.12 3.91 18.84
CA LYS A 45 -11.71 2.52 18.51
C LYS A 45 -12.68 1.79 17.56
N LEU A 46 -12.13 0.77 16.89
CA LEU A 46 -12.76 0.01 15.81
C LEU A 46 -12.92 -1.49 16.17
N GLU A 47 -12.87 -1.77 17.47
CA GLU A 47 -13.14 -3.07 18.08
C GLU A 47 -14.48 -2.90 18.81
N ASP A 48 -15.47 -3.75 18.47
CA ASP A 48 -16.85 -3.75 18.98
C ASP A 48 -17.70 -2.48 18.72
N VAL A 49 -18.10 -2.29 17.46
CA VAL A 49 -19.05 -1.23 17.06
C VAL A 49 -20.50 -1.70 17.18
N GLU A 50 -21.08 -1.57 18.38
CA GLU A 50 -22.52 -1.28 18.47
C GLU A 50 -22.74 0.18 18.06
N LEU A 51 -23.35 0.40 16.90
CA LEU A 51 -23.58 1.73 16.33
C LEU A 51 -24.76 2.46 17.03
N ASN A 52 -24.56 2.81 18.30
CA ASN A 52 -25.51 3.56 19.12
C ASN A 52 -25.54 5.05 18.70
N VAL A 53 -26.18 5.34 17.56
CA VAL A 53 -26.36 6.70 17.02
C VAL A 53 -27.38 7.46 17.87
N SER A 54 -26.92 8.04 18.99
CA SER A 54 -27.73 8.95 19.80
C SER A 54 -27.89 10.31 19.10
N ILE A 55 -28.87 10.39 18.18
CA ILE A 55 -29.28 11.65 17.57
C ILE A 55 -29.97 12.49 18.65
N LYS A 56 -29.23 13.38 19.31
CA LYS A 56 -29.84 14.40 20.17
C LYS A 56 -30.80 15.25 19.33
N PRO A 57 -32.08 15.40 19.73
CA PRO A 57 -33.07 16.09 18.91
C PRO A 57 -32.72 17.57 18.77
N PHE A 58 -32.29 17.97 17.57
CA PHE A 58 -31.95 19.35 17.26
C PHE A 58 -33.23 20.19 17.10
N ARG A 59 -33.69 20.81 18.19
CA ARG A 59 -34.84 21.73 18.16
C ARG A 59 -34.48 23.02 17.42
N ILE A 60 -34.84 23.09 16.14
CA ILE A 60 -34.89 24.36 15.41
C ILE A 60 -36.05 25.18 15.99
N PHE A 61 -35.73 26.24 16.74
CA PHE A 61 -36.72 27.21 17.20
C PHE A 61 -37.13 28.12 16.03
N ILE A 62 -38.24 27.77 15.38
CA ILE A 62 -38.89 28.62 14.37
C ILE A 62 -39.85 29.54 15.14
N GLY A 63 -39.48 30.83 15.26
CA GLY A 63 -40.37 31.86 15.80
C GLY A 63 -41.69 31.93 15.03
N SER A 64 -42.77 32.37 15.69
CA SER A 64 -44.17 32.22 15.23
C SER A 64 -44.43 32.64 13.78
N LEU A 65 -44.33 31.67 12.86
CA LEU A 65 -44.73 31.80 11.47
C LEU A 65 -46.07 31.09 11.22
N TYR A 66 -46.86 31.66 10.31
CA TYR A 66 -48.25 31.30 10.03
C TYR A 66 -48.45 29.79 9.76
N SER A 67 -49.56 29.26 10.29
CA SER A 67 -49.93 27.84 10.32
C SER A 67 -49.69 27.02 9.02
N PRO A 68 -50.00 27.52 7.80
CA PRO A 68 -49.80 26.74 6.57
C PRO A 68 -48.34 26.38 6.29
N ILE A 69 -47.40 27.26 6.64
CA ILE A 69 -45.96 27.11 6.33
C ILE A 69 -45.34 26.01 7.21
N GLN A 70 -45.81 25.84 8.45
CA GLN A 70 -45.33 24.79 9.35
C GLN A 70 -45.65 23.39 8.83
N ASN A 71 -46.81 23.19 8.19
CA ASN A 71 -47.18 21.90 7.61
C ASN A 71 -46.32 21.57 6.37
N ALA A 72 -46.08 22.54 5.48
CA ALA A 72 -45.18 22.37 4.34
C ALA A 72 -43.74 22.03 4.78
N LEU A 73 -43.22 22.70 5.81
CA LEU A 73 -41.89 22.41 6.36
C LEU A 73 -41.80 21.03 7.03
N ARG A 74 -42.86 20.57 7.72
CA ARG A 74 -42.91 19.21 8.30
C ARG A 74 -42.85 18.11 7.25
N VAL A 75 -43.57 18.27 6.14
CA VAL A 75 -43.55 17.29 5.02
C VAL A 75 -42.16 17.24 4.40
N ASN A 76 -41.54 18.39 4.11
CA ASN A 76 -40.20 18.45 3.56
C ASN A 76 -39.12 17.87 4.49
N PHE A 77 -39.22 18.07 5.80
CA PHE A 77 -38.25 17.51 6.75
C PHE A 77 -38.32 15.98 6.80
N SER A 78 -39.53 15.40 6.80
CA SER A 78 -39.72 13.94 6.80
C SER A 78 -39.13 13.29 5.55
N ILE A 79 -39.42 13.86 4.37
CA ILE A 79 -38.88 13.40 3.08
C ILE A 79 -37.35 13.51 3.05
N PHE A 80 -36.79 14.64 3.53
CA PHE A 80 -35.35 14.83 3.59
C PHE A 80 -34.66 13.81 4.52
N THR A 81 -35.23 13.53 5.69
CA THR A 81 -34.70 12.50 6.59
C THR A 81 -34.78 11.09 6.00
N ALA A 82 -35.86 10.75 5.30
CA ALA A 82 -36.01 9.45 4.64
C ALA A 82 -34.99 9.27 3.50
N PHE A 83 -34.79 10.31 2.67
CA PHE A 83 -33.80 10.29 1.59
C PHE A 83 -32.37 10.20 2.13
N PHE A 84 -32.03 11.00 3.16
CA PHE A 84 -30.71 10.98 3.78
C PHE A 84 -30.42 9.63 4.45
N LEU A 85 -31.38 9.04 5.17
CA LEU A 85 -31.26 7.70 5.74
C LEU A 85 -31.13 6.62 4.67
N SER A 86 -31.82 6.72 3.53
CA SER A 86 -31.69 5.77 2.42
C SER A 86 -30.32 5.86 1.73
N CYS A 87 -29.80 7.07 1.50
CA CYS A 87 -28.44 7.28 0.99
C CYS A 87 -27.38 6.80 1.98
N CYS A 88 -27.53 7.07 3.28
CA CYS A 88 -26.63 6.52 4.30
C CYS A 88 -26.71 5.00 4.37
N ALA A 89 -27.90 4.39 4.32
CA ALA A 89 -28.06 2.95 4.35
C ALA A 89 -27.37 2.26 3.16
N SER A 90 -27.53 2.79 1.95
CA SER A 90 -26.84 2.27 0.75
C SER A 90 -25.32 2.50 0.80
N TYR A 91 -24.86 3.59 1.39
CA TYR A 91 -23.44 3.85 1.63
C TYR A 91 -22.82 2.89 2.66
N PHE A 92 -23.50 2.66 3.79
CA PHE A 92 -23.05 1.74 4.84
C PHE A 92 -23.16 0.26 4.44
N ASP A 93 -24.19 -0.14 3.70
CA ASP A 93 -24.33 -1.51 3.18
C ASP A 93 -23.23 -1.85 2.15
N GLY A 94 -22.72 -0.84 1.43
CA GLY A 94 -21.52 -0.95 0.60
C GLY A 94 -20.22 -1.12 1.40
N ILE A 95 -20.12 -0.51 2.60
CA ILE A 95 -18.97 -0.62 3.50
C ILE A 95 -18.96 -1.96 4.25
N ILE A 96 -20.12 -2.38 4.78
CA ILE A 96 -20.24 -3.58 5.62
C ILE A 96 -20.04 -4.88 4.81
N LYS A 97 -20.36 -4.87 3.51
CA LYS A 97 -20.23 -6.07 2.64
C LYS A 97 -18.82 -6.44 2.22
N ARG A 98 -17.78 -5.74 2.69
CA ARG A 98 -16.37 -6.08 2.42
C ARG A 98 -15.50 -6.00 3.67
N ASN A 99 -15.84 -6.80 4.68
CA ASN A 99 -14.82 -7.39 5.55
C ASN A 99 -13.97 -8.36 4.71
N VAL A 100 -13.05 -7.80 3.92
CA VAL A 100 -11.97 -8.58 3.30
C VAL A 100 -11.12 -9.06 4.47
N ILE A 101 -11.14 -10.37 4.71
CA ILE A 101 -10.22 -11.00 5.66
C ILE A 101 -8.83 -10.85 5.03
N MET A 102 -8.02 -9.96 5.60
CA MET A 102 -6.66 -9.72 5.16
C MET A 102 -5.82 -10.95 5.52
N LYS A 103 -5.45 -11.74 4.51
CA LYS A 103 -4.53 -12.87 4.63
C LYS A 103 -3.14 -12.35 5.03
N THR A 104 -2.44 -13.08 5.90
CA THR A 104 -1.02 -12.81 6.18
C THR A 104 -0.11 -13.35 5.06
N ARG A 105 1.19 -13.01 5.10
CA ARG A 105 2.19 -13.56 4.16
C ARG A 105 2.27 -15.09 4.24
N GLU A 106 2.21 -15.65 5.44
CA GLU A 106 2.26 -17.09 5.67
C GLU A 106 1.04 -17.81 5.07
N GLU A 107 -0.14 -17.21 5.14
CA GLU A 107 -1.37 -17.72 4.50
C GLU A 107 -1.33 -17.60 2.96
N LEU A 108 -0.55 -16.65 2.44
CA LEU A 108 -0.33 -16.40 1.02
C LEU A 108 0.82 -17.24 0.40
N GLN A 109 1.64 -17.90 1.21
CA GLN A 109 2.85 -18.63 0.79
C GLN A 109 2.60 -19.61 -0.38
N SER A 110 1.50 -20.38 -0.35
CA SER A 110 1.22 -21.33 -1.45
C SER A 110 0.80 -20.62 -2.74
N THR A 111 0.10 -19.48 -2.66
CA THR A 111 -0.18 -18.66 -3.85
C THR A 111 1.10 -18.05 -4.40
N TRP A 112 1.99 -17.58 -3.51
CA TRP A 112 3.31 -17.06 -3.87
C TRP A 112 4.16 -18.09 -4.62
N GLU A 113 4.28 -19.32 -4.11
CA GLU A 113 5.04 -20.39 -4.77
C GLU A 113 4.50 -20.70 -6.18
N ASN A 114 3.18 -20.79 -6.34
CA ASN A 114 2.55 -20.99 -7.65
C ASN A 114 2.79 -19.82 -8.61
N LEU A 115 2.80 -18.58 -8.10
CA LEU A 115 3.11 -17.38 -8.87
C LEU A 115 4.58 -17.36 -9.31
N VAL A 116 5.50 -17.73 -8.42
CA VAL A 116 6.93 -17.83 -8.70
C VAL A 116 7.20 -18.85 -9.82
N ASP A 117 6.63 -20.06 -9.72
CA ASP A 117 6.70 -21.09 -10.76
C ASP A 117 6.13 -20.60 -12.11
N LYS A 118 5.02 -19.85 -12.07
CA LYS A 118 4.41 -19.26 -13.27
C LYS A 118 5.32 -18.20 -13.90
N GLY A 119 5.86 -17.28 -13.11
CA GLY A 119 6.73 -16.19 -13.56
C GLY A 119 8.03 -16.69 -14.18
N PHE A 120 8.73 -17.61 -13.53
CA PHE A 120 9.96 -18.21 -14.09
C PHE A 120 9.71 -19.05 -15.34
N LYS A 121 8.51 -19.63 -15.49
CA LYS A 121 8.13 -20.39 -16.69
C LYS A 121 7.74 -19.50 -17.87
N ASN A 122 6.98 -18.43 -17.62
CA ASN A 122 6.54 -17.47 -18.64
C ASN A 122 6.07 -16.15 -18.02
N TYR A 123 7.01 -15.21 -17.82
CA TYR A 123 6.74 -13.86 -17.29
C TYR A 123 5.64 -13.11 -18.05
N GLU A 124 5.61 -13.21 -19.38
CA GLU A 124 4.61 -12.58 -20.25
C GLU A 124 3.17 -13.13 -20.05
N SER A 125 2.98 -14.18 -19.23
CA SER A 125 1.67 -14.72 -18.86
C SER A 125 1.13 -14.22 -17.53
N LEU A 126 1.87 -13.38 -16.81
CA LEU A 126 1.43 -12.75 -15.58
C LEU A 126 0.41 -11.63 -15.89
N SER A 127 -0.66 -11.55 -15.11
CA SER A 127 -1.49 -10.35 -15.02
C SER A 127 -0.69 -9.20 -14.39
N ARG A 128 -1.20 -7.97 -14.41
CA ARG A 128 -0.53 -6.85 -13.74
C ARG A 128 -0.39 -7.10 -12.24
N GLU A 129 -1.41 -7.68 -11.62
CA GLU A 129 -1.45 -7.97 -10.18
C GLU A 129 -0.44 -9.05 -9.79
N GLU A 130 -0.36 -10.10 -10.60
CA GLU A 130 0.65 -11.16 -10.49
C GLU A 130 2.08 -10.62 -10.73
N ARG A 131 2.26 -9.77 -11.76
CA ARG A 131 3.55 -9.12 -12.09
C ARG A 131 4.05 -8.25 -10.95
N ILE A 132 3.18 -7.38 -10.41
CA ILE A 132 3.48 -6.51 -9.26
C ILE A 132 3.96 -7.36 -8.07
N TRP A 133 3.27 -8.45 -7.74
CA TRP A 133 3.67 -9.29 -6.62
C TRP A 133 4.99 -10.02 -6.89
N PHE A 134 5.13 -10.65 -8.06
CA PHE A 134 6.36 -11.34 -8.49
C PHE A 134 7.59 -10.41 -8.49
N ASN A 135 7.42 -9.18 -8.97
CA ASN A 135 8.47 -8.16 -9.04
C ASN A 135 8.84 -7.59 -7.66
N LEU A 136 7.85 -7.27 -6.82
CA LEU A 136 8.07 -6.43 -5.63
C LEU A 136 8.20 -7.22 -4.32
N GLU A 137 7.67 -8.45 -4.19
CA GLU A 137 7.89 -9.26 -2.98
C GLU A 137 9.38 -9.39 -2.66
N PRO A 138 10.26 -9.76 -3.62
CA PRO A 138 11.65 -9.98 -3.27
C PRO A 138 12.39 -8.66 -2.97
N ILE A 139 11.92 -7.51 -3.51
CA ILE A 139 12.43 -6.18 -3.09
C ILE A 139 12.14 -5.93 -1.61
N THR A 140 10.93 -6.25 -1.15
CA THR A 140 10.55 -6.03 0.26
C THR A 140 11.22 -7.00 1.24
N VAL A 141 11.75 -8.14 0.77
CA VAL A 141 12.42 -9.15 1.59
C VAL A 141 13.95 -8.95 1.57
N ASP A 142 14.56 -8.93 0.38
CA ASP A 142 16.02 -8.95 0.19
C ASP A 142 16.60 -7.55 -0.14
N GLY A 143 15.76 -6.62 -0.59
CA GLY A 143 16.13 -5.23 -0.89
C GLY A 143 16.42 -4.93 -2.36
N ILE A 144 16.70 -3.66 -2.66
CA ILE A 144 16.96 -3.22 -4.05
C ILE A 144 18.24 -3.83 -4.63
N PHE A 145 19.32 -3.92 -3.86
CA PHE A 145 20.60 -4.39 -4.39
C PHE A 145 20.56 -5.86 -4.84
N ASP A 146 19.81 -6.70 -4.12
CA ASP A 146 19.72 -8.13 -4.42
C ASP A 146 18.96 -8.43 -5.73
N GLN A 147 18.14 -7.48 -6.22
CA GLN A 147 17.56 -7.53 -7.58
C GLN A 147 18.62 -7.41 -8.70
N TYR A 148 19.80 -6.87 -8.41
CA TYR A 148 20.85 -6.73 -9.42
C TYR A 148 21.83 -7.90 -9.40
N THR A 149 22.06 -8.48 -8.22
CA THR A 149 23.00 -9.59 -8.01
C THR A 149 22.38 -10.97 -8.25
N ASN A 150 21.11 -11.17 -7.90
CA ASN A 150 20.47 -12.50 -7.85
C ASN A 150 19.42 -12.76 -8.95
N TYR A 151 18.42 -11.89 -9.11
CA TYR A 151 17.27 -12.10 -9.99
C TYR A 151 16.56 -10.76 -10.30
N GLY A 152 15.76 -10.65 -11.36
CA GLY A 152 14.79 -9.54 -11.54
C GLY A 152 15.28 -8.30 -12.29
N ALA A 153 16.58 -7.98 -12.32
CA ALA A 153 17.09 -6.85 -13.13
C ALA A 153 16.83 -6.98 -14.64
N GLU A 154 16.54 -8.17 -15.16
CA GLU A 154 16.04 -8.39 -16.52
C GLU A 154 14.67 -7.71 -16.80
N HIS A 155 13.87 -7.47 -15.75
CA HIS A 155 12.55 -6.84 -15.73
C HIS A 155 12.54 -5.48 -14.98
N ILE A 156 13.69 -4.81 -14.89
CA ILE A 156 13.83 -3.58 -14.08
C ILE A 156 12.93 -2.41 -14.56
N GLU A 157 12.55 -2.41 -15.83
CA GLU A 157 11.61 -1.42 -16.39
C GLU A 157 10.17 -1.67 -15.88
N ASP A 158 9.74 -2.94 -15.76
CA ASP A 158 8.46 -3.32 -15.15
C ASP A 158 8.44 -3.02 -13.64
N ILE A 159 9.52 -3.32 -12.92
CA ILE A 159 9.69 -2.98 -11.49
C ILE A 159 9.47 -1.48 -11.24
N ILE A 160 10.06 -0.62 -12.08
CA ILE A 160 9.88 0.84 -11.99
C ILE A 160 8.41 1.24 -12.27
N GLU A 161 7.77 0.64 -13.28
CA GLU A 161 6.35 0.92 -13.57
C GLU A 161 5.43 0.50 -12.42
N ASP A 162 5.70 -0.65 -11.81
CA ASP A 162 4.93 -1.24 -10.71
C ASP A 162 5.07 -0.45 -9.40
N LEU A 163 6.28 0.02 -9.07
CA LEU A 163 6.51 0.93 -7.95
C LEU A 163 5.76 2.26 -8.14
N ILE A 164 5.84 2.87 -9.33
CA ILE A 164 5.11 4.11 -9.65
C ILE A 164 3.59 3.89 -9.58
N TYR A 165 3.09 2.76 -10.06
CA TYR A 165 1.67 2.41 -10.02
C TYR A 165 1.12 2.26 -8.60
N LEU A 166 1.91 1.71 -7.67
CA LEU A 166 1.58 1.67 -6.25
C LEU A 166 1.82 3.02 -5.52
N GLY A 167 2.37 4.03 -6.20
CA GLY A 167 2.62 5.38 -5.67
C GLY A 167 4.03 5.63 -5.15
N PHE A 168 4.91 4.63 -5.14
CA PHE A 168 6.27 4.65 -4.60
C PHE A 168 7.28 5.26 -5.57
N ASN A 169 7.01 6.49 -5.99
CA ASN A 169 7.86 7.26 -6.90
C ASN A 169 9.29 7.45 -6.36
N ASP A 170 9.44 7.61 -5.04
CA ASP A 170 10.74 7.78 -4.40
C ASP A 170 11.58 6.50 -4.48
N ILE A 171 10.98 5.32 -4.20
CA ILE A 171 11.63 4.01 -4.35
C ILE A 171 11.93 3.72 -5.83
N ALA A 172 11.03 4.07 -6.76
CA ALA A 172 11.33 3.99 -8.19
C ALA A 172 12.54 4.87 -8.58
N GLY A 173 12.70 6.03 -7.95
CA GLY A 173 13.89 6.89 -8.05
C GLY A 173 15.17 6.24 -7.51
N LEU A 174 15.08 5.43 -6.44
CA LEU A 174 16.20 4.62 -5.93
C LEU A 174 16.63 3.55 -6.94
N VAL A 175 15.68 2.85 -7.54
CA VAL A 175 15.96 1.86 -8.61
C VAL A 175 16.60 2.54 -9.84
N GLN A 176 16.11 3.73 -10.23
CA GLN A 176 16.73 4.52 -11.30
C GLN A 176 18.15 4.99 -10.96
N ARG A 177 18.41 5.39 -9.71
CA ARG A 177 19.77 5.71 -9.22
C ARG A 177 20.69 4.49 -9.22
N MET A 178 20.17 3.30 -8.90
CA MET A 178 20.94 2.05 -8.97
C MET A 178 21.29 1.71 -10.42
N ASN A 179 20.35 1.88 -11.36
CA ASN A 179 20.59 1.71 -12.80
C ASN A 179 21.75 2.60 -13.31
N MET A 180 21.92 3.81 -12.78
CA MET A 180 23.03 4.72 -13.15
C MET A 180 24.43 4.18 -12.80
N LEU A 181 24.55 3.17 -11.92
CA LEU A 181 25.83 2.52 -11.59
C LEU A 181 26.28 1.54 -12.69
N PHE A 182 25.40 1.22 -13.65
CA PHE A 182 25.68 0.34 -14.79
C PHE A 182 26.00 1.14 -16.07
N PRO A 183 26.80 0.59 -17.00
CA PRO A 183 27.12 1.24 -18.26
C PRO A 183 25.88 1.75 -19.01
N GLY A 184 25.86 3.04 -19.35
CA GLY A 184 24.75 3.67 -20.05
C GLY A 184 23.43 3.77 -19.26
N GLY A 185 23.46 3.56 -17.94
CA GLY A 185 22.26 3.58 -17.10
C GLY A 185 21.37 2.34 -17.27
N LYS A 186 21.93 1.23 -17.77
CA LYS A 186 21.17 -0.01 -18.04
C LYS A 186 21.93 -1.24 -17.53
N PRO A 187 21.40 -2.00 -16.55
CA PRO A 187 21.97 -3.29 -16.18
C PRO A 187 21.84 -4.27 -17.36
N SER A 188 22.78 -5.21 -17.51
CA SER A 188 22.61 -6.31 -18.47
C SER A 188 21.48 -7.23 -18.02
N ARG A 189 20.84 -7.91 -18.97
CA ARG A 189 19.91 -9.01 -18.67
C ARG A 189 20.65 -10.30 -18.26
N ASP A 190 21.93 -10.44 -18.58
CA ASP A 190 22.74 -11.57 -18.12
C ASP A 190 23.33 -11.29 -16.72
N ILE A 191 23.10 -12.23 -15.80
CA ILE A 191 23.54 -12.15 -14.40
C ILE A 191 25.07 -12.12 -14.24
N ASN A 192 25.82 -12.81 -15.11
CA ASN A 192 27.28 -12.84 -15.05
C ASN A 192 27.87 -11.52 -15.55
N GLU A 193 27.28 -10.94 -16.60
CA GLU A 193 27.64 -9.60 -17.07
C GLU A 193 27.36 -8.53 -16.01
N ARG A 194 26.19 -8.57 -15.34
CA ARG A 194 25.88 -7.69 -14.20
C ARG A 194 26.91 -7.85 -13.08
N ASN A 195 27.13 -9.09 -12.62
CA ASN A 195 28.03 -9.36 -11.49
C ASN A 195 29.48 -9.01 -11.79
N LYS A 196 29.92 -9.11 -13.06
CA LYS A 196 31.23 -8.59 -13.49
C LYS A 196 31.31 -7.06 -13.35
N VAL A 197 30.29 -6.32 -13.81
CA VAL A 197 30.23 -4.85 -13.65
C VAL A 197 30.26 -4.45 -12.16
N ILE A 198 29.53 -5.17 -11.31
CA ILE A 198 29.50 -4.93 -9.86
C ILE A 198 30.87 -5.19 -9.21
N GLN A 199 31.60 -6.22 -9.63
CA GLN A 199 32.97 -6.50 -9.18
C GLN A 199 33.99 -5.44 -9.63
N GLU A 200 33.71 -4.73 -10.73
CA GLU A 200 34.54 -3.66 -11.29
C GLU A 200 34.16 -2.26 -10.76
N TRP A 201 33.18 -2.16 -9.84
CA TRP A 201 32.76 -0.88 -9.26
C TRP A 201 33.87 -0.19 -8.46
N THR A 202 33.99 1.12 -8.66
CA THR A 202 34.85 1.98 -7.86
C THR A 202 34.30 2.17 -6.44
N THR A 203 35.16 2.56 -5.50
CA THR A 203 34.78 2.86 -4.11
C THR A 203 33.64 3.86 -4.00
N ASP A 204 33.53 4.82 -4.92
CA ASP A 204 32.44 5.80 -4.89
C ASP A 204 31.13 5.25 -5.47
N GLN A 205 31.17 4.31 -6.42
CA GLN A 205 29.99 3.54 -6.84
C GLN A 205 29.50 2.62 -5.71
N SER A 206 30.41 1.96 -4.99
CA SER A 206 30.06 1.13 -3.82
C SER A 206 29.36 1.95 -2.73
N LYS A 207 29.90 3.10 -2.35
CA LYS A 207 29.24 4.04 -1.41
C LYS A 207 27.90 4.55 -1.91
N MET A 208 27.76 4.78 -3.22
CA MET A 208 26.49 5.20 -3.80
C MET A 208 25.45 4.07 -3.74
N MET A 209 25.84 2.82 -3.98
CA MET A 209 24.99 1.64 -3.76
C MET A 209 24.59 1.51 -2.29
N GLU A 210 25.54 1.58 -1.36
CA GLU A 210 25.29 1.54 0.09
C GLU A 210 24.26 2.63 0.50
N SER A 211 24.47 3.87 0.06
CA SER A 211 23.54 4.97 0.32
C SER A 211 22.14 4.77 -0.28
N ILE A 212 22.02 4.11 -1.44
CA ILE A 212 20.72 3.78 -2.05
C ILE A 212 20.01 2.70 -1.23
N ASN A 213 20.76 1.70 -0.76
CA ASN A 213 20.23 0.61 0.06
C ASN A 213 19.76 1.13 1.43
N ASP A 214 20.56 1.96 2.10
CA ASP A 214 20.19 2.61 3.37
C ASP A 214 18.91 3.45 3.23
N GLU A 215 18.80 4.23 2.14
CA GLU A 215 17.62 5.07 1.85
C GLU A 215 16.36 4.24 1.55
N PHE A 216 16.52 3.05 0.97
CA PHE A 216 15.43 2.08 0.81
C PHE A 216 14.96 1.53 2.16
N TRP A 217 15.87 1.07 3.01
CA TRP A 217 15.53 0.48 4.32
C TRP A 217 14.94 1.50 5.33
N LEU A 218 14.99 2.81 5.04
CA LEU A 218 14.24 3.82 5.79
C LEU A 218 12.74 3.87 5.43
N ASN A 219 12.34 3.34 4.26
CA ASN A 219 10.99 3.47 3.70
C ASN A 219 10.34 2.12 3.31
N TYR A 220 11.03 0.99 3.52
CA TYR A 220 10.61 -0.32 3.01
C TYR A 220 9.27 -0.81 3.62
N SER A 221 8.98 -0.47 4.87
CA SER A 221 7.77 -0.91 5.60
C SER A 221 6.49 -0.45 4.91
N ASP A 222 6.49 0.77 4.37
CA ASP A 222 5.32 1.34 3.70
C ASP A 222 5.06 0.61 2.37
N LEU A 223 6.12 0.16 1.68
CA LEU A 223 6.02 -0.67 0.48
C LEU A 223 5.54 -2.08 0.81
N GLU A 224 6.07 -2.70 1.86
CA GLU A 224 5.63 -4.02 2.36
C GLU A 224 4.12 -4.01 2.71
N ASP A 225 3.68 -3.04 3.52
CA ASP A 225 2.28 -2.88 3.88
C ASP A 225 1.41 -2.61 2.64
N ALA A 226 1.84 -1.74 1.72
CA ALA A 226 1.07 -1.43 0.52
C ALA A 226 0.96 -2.63 -0.43
N LEU A 227 2.03 -3.42 -0.59
CA LEU A 227 2.06 -4.62 -1.40
C LEU A 227 1.11 -5.70 -0.84
N LEU A 228 1.22 -6.00 0.46
CA LEU A 228 0.32 -6.96 1.13
C LEU A 228 -1.15 -6.49 1.07
N ASN A 229 -1.39 -5.18 1.18
CA ASN A 229 -2.71 -4.59 1.00
C ASN A 229 -3.24 -4.69 -0.43
N PHE A 230 -2.36 -4.63 -1.44
CA PHE A 230 -2.71 -4.75 -2.84
C PHE A 230 -3.08 -6.19 -3.21
N ILE A 231 -2.26 -7.17 -2.80
CA ILE A 231 -2.49 -8.61 -3.03
C ILE A 231 -3.82 -9.06 -2.42
N ASN A 232 -4.12 -8.63 -1.18
CA ASN A 232 -5.39 -8.94 -0.53
C ASN A 232 -6.62 -8.33 -1.22
N LYS A 233 -6.44 -7.32 -2.09
CA LYS A 233 -7.53 -6.65 -2.83
C LYS A 233 -7.64 -7.12 -4.29
N SER A 234 -6.58 -7.68 -4.88
CA SER A 234 -6.59 -8.19 -6.26
C SER A 234 -7.36 -9.51 -6.40
N GLY A 235 -7.49 -10.28 -5.32
CA GLY A 235 -8.23 -11.55 -5.31
C GLY A 235 -7.41 -12.77 -5.74
N LEU A 236 -6.09 -12.71 -5.55
CA LEU A 236 -5.14 -13.82 -5.69
C LEU A 236 -5.24 -14.82 -4.51
#